data_AF-A0A845DCR2-F1
#
_entry.id   AF-A0A845DCR2-F1
#
_cell.length_a   1.000
_cell.length_b   1.000
_cell.length_c   1.000
_cell.angle_alpha   90.00
_cell.angle_beta   90.00
_cell.angle_gamma   90.00
#
_symmetry.space_group_name_H-M   'P 1'
#
loop_
_entity.id
_entity.type
_entity.pdbx_description
1 polymer ?
#
loop_
_entity_poly.entity_id
_entity_poly.type
_entity_poly.pdbx_seq_one_letter_code
_entity_poly.pdbx_strand_id
1 'polypeptide(L)'
;MVSEPGFRPAPSLSHSVHESQTTRKDAKPSMNFPARSGIALSILIACIAFTLGACASASTSSASESLRSDSEAHGEPESIAGLTFSVSPGRSRDAAHLVQPPLGENVAPLASGLAYIRGPEDHLIVDEEAYLAIDGDTETIWSSKQPAPQWYAIVLDQTYLVDRVELVITQSPPGPTTHEIWLGHGSGLRTFYRRLSNVHTEDGQTLAVAVDPPQSVNEVLILTLQSPSWVAWRDFRVFGTQPESSASVGVKTPYAVTQVATGLQYPVRVTHAGDGSGRIFVVEQPGRIRIVKDGITRSEPFLDISERVNCCIGERGLLGLAFPPSYPSTGRFYVSYTNAVGATTISRIFTSDDPNRADESSEEVILTLDQPHENHNGGHLEFGPLDGLLYIGSGDGGLPRDPENRGQSTDTLLGKLLRIDVESGESPYGIPASNPFVNTDGYRSEIWAMGLRNPWGFAFDERSGDLYLPDTGNFKREEVNYQPAGSRGGRNYGWPVMEGSICFEHDILACSAQGLTLPVADYDQTHGCAIVGGAVYTGVAYADLLGEFIVADYCTGRIWGISQLERVGAPAGQISWRSARLASAGMPVSSVGSDEEGNVYFTGHAPDSGILFILSER
;
A
#
# COMPACT_ATOMS: atom_id res chain seq x y z
N MET A 1 -56.25 45.22 -51.26
CA MET A 1 -55.51 44.14 -51.96
C MET A 1 -55.67 42.91 -51.07
N VAL A 2 -56.60 41.99 -51.39
CA VAL A 2 -56.33 40.71 -52.09
C VAL A 2 -55.34 39.85 -51.27
N SER A 3 -55.68 38.69 -50.67
CA SER A 3 -56.92 37.87 -50.66
C SER A 3 -56.91 36.79 -49.55
N GLU A 4 -58.08 36.41 -49.02
CA GLU A 4 -58.38 35.15 -48.27
C GLU A 4 -58.64 33.95 -49.24
N PRO A 5 -59.01 32.69 -48.85
CA PRO A 5 -59.27 32.01 -47.53
C PRO A 5 -58.43 30.70 -47.32
N GLY A 6 -58.63 29.77 -46.35
CA GLY A 6 -59.51 29.64 -45.15
C GLY A 6 -59.72 28.16 -44.69
N PHE A 7 -60.85 27.88 -44.00
CA PHE A 7 -61.44 26.56 -43.60
C PHE A 7 -60.96 25.73 -42.35
N ARG A 8 -61.95 25.37 -41.52
CA ARG A 8 -62.05 24.26 -40.52
C ARG A 8 -63.15 23.26 -41.04
N PRO A 9 -63.67 22.22 -40.33
CA PRO A 9 -63.33 21.55 -39.05
C PRO A 9 -63.34 19.98 -39.07
N ALA A 10 -63.11 19.33 -37.89
CA ALA A 10 -63.67 18.09 -37.27
C ALA A 10 -64.37 16.95 -38.11
N PRO A 11 -64.51 15.67 -37.64
CA PRO A 11 -64.58 15.24 -36.23
C PRO A 11 -63.96 13.85 -35.85
N SER A 12 -64.27 13.43 -34.62
CA SER A 12 -63.93 12.19 -33.89
C SER A 12 -64.48 10.87 -34.46
N LEU A 13 -63.86 9.74 -34.09
CA LEU A 13 -64.57 8.48 -33.82
C LEU A 13 -63.98 7.73 -32.62
N SER A 14 -64.86 7.08 -31.86
CA SER A 14 -64.62 6.37 -30.60
C SER A 14 -64.53 4.85 -30.80
N HIS A 15 -63.88 4.13 -29.87
CA HIS A 15 -64.53 2.95 -29.23
C HIS A 15 -63.83 2.50 -27.94
N SER A 16 -64.65 2.30 -26.90
CA SER A 16 -64.44 1.49 -25.69
C SER A 16 -64.91 0.02 -25.98
N VAL A 17 -64.85 -1.01 -25.12
CA VAL A 17 -64.87 -1.15 -23.63
C VAL A 17 -64.21 -2.50 -23.20
N HIS A 18 -64.04 -2.67 -21.88
CA HIS A 18 -63.87 -3.88 -21.05
C HIS A 18 -62.42 -4.28 -20.71
N GLU A 19 -61.97 -4.15 -19.45
CA GLU A 19 -62.46 -4.75 -18.18
C GLU A 19 -62.39 -6.27 -18.11
N SER A 20 -61.50 -6.76 -17.24
CA SER A 20 -61.98 -7.38 -16.00
C SER A 20 -60.92 -7.27 -14.90
N GLN A 21 -61.36 -6.92 -13.69
CA GLN A 21 -60.54 -6.96 -12.48
C GLN A 21 -60.56 -8.38 -11.90
N THR A 22 -59.55 -8.75 -11.10
CA THR A 22 -59.80 -9.49 -9.87
C THR A 22 -58.68 -9.27 -8.85
N THR A 23 -59.00 -9.49 -7.58
CA THR A 23 -58.31 -8.89 -6.42
C THR A 23 -57.67 -9.91 -5.48
N ARG A 24 -56.63 -9.46 -4.77
CA ARG A 24 -56.15 -9.90 -3.43
C ARG A 24 -55.81 -11.39 -3.22
N LYS A 25 -54.63 -11.62 -2.60
CA LYS A 25 -54.54 -12.02 -1.18
C LYS A 25 -53.12 -11.99 -0.61
N ASP A 26 -53.06 -11.84 0.71
CA ASP A 26 -51.87 -11.72 1.55
C ASP A 26 -51.16 -13.07 1.80
N ALA A 27 -49.82 -13.06 1.97
CA ALA A 27 -49.10 -14.01 2.85
C ALA A 27 -47.61 -13.64 3.09
N LYS A 28 -47.24 -13.57 4.38
CA LYS A 28 -45.93 -13.84 5.02
C LYS A 28 -46.27 -14.55 6.35
N PRO A 29 -45.38 -15.28 7.07
CA PRO A 29 -43.93 -15.47 6.92
C PRO A 29 -43.45 -16.95 7.12
N SER A 30 -42.24 -17.14 7.69
CA SER A 30 -41.58 -18.36 8.23
C SER A 30 -41.03 -19.37 7.20
N MET A 31 -39.70 -19.46 7.01
CA MET A 31 -38.65 -20.14 7.83
C MET A 31 -38.55 -21.65 7.58
N ASN A 32 -37.36 -22.10 7.14
CA ASN A 32 -36.64 -23.24 7.74
C ASN A 32 -35.19 -23.33 7.22
N PHE A 33 -34.23 -23.25 8.14
CA PHE A 33 -32.85 -23.72 7.93
C PHE A 33 -32.75 -25.20 8.35
N PRO A 34 -31.84 -25.98 7.76
CA PRO A 34 -31.09 -27.02 8.46
C PRO A 34 -29.71 -26.50 8.86
N ALA A 35 -29.20 -26.95 10.01
CA ALA A 35 -27.89 -26.58 10.55
C ALA A 35 -27.03 -27.83 10.82
N ARG A 36 -25.72 -27.61 11.04
CA ARG A 36 -24.67 -28.57 11.47
C ARG A 36 -24.07 -29.44 10.32
N SER A 37 -22.77 -29.74 10.28
CA SER A 37 -21.66 -29.44 11.23
C SER A 37 -20.27 -29.80 10.67
N GLY A 38 -19.22 -29.05 11.08
CA GLY A 38 -17.80 -29.48 11.15
C GLY A 38 -17.09 -29.73 9.81
N ILE A 39 -15.80 -29.43 9.60
CA ILE A 39 -14.63 -29.43 10.51
C ILE A 39 -13.58 -28.39 10.02
N ALA A 40 -12.81 -27.78 10.93
CA ALA A 40 -11.66 -26.91 10.62
C ALA A 40 -10.42 -27.75 10.16
N LEU A 41 -9.33 -27.25 9.58
CA LEU A 41 -8.52 -26.09 9.98
C LEU A 41 -7.38 -25.91 8.95
N SER A 42 -7.04 -24.67 8.58
CA SER A 42 -5.65 -24.22 8.34
C SER A 42 -5.63 -22.69 8.21
N ILE A 43 -4.83 -22.04 9.06
CA ILE A 43 -4.63 -20.59 9.22
C ILE A 43 -3.08 -20.44 9.19
N LEU A 44 -2.46 -19.45 8.56
CA LEU A 44 -2.18 -18.11 9.14
C LEU A 44 -1.24 -17.33 8.18
N ILE A 45 -1.53 -16.06 7.89
CA ILE A 45 -0.64 -14.90 8.16
C ILE A 45 -1.54 -13.69 8.40
N ALA A 46 -1.50 -13.14 9.62
CA ALA A 46 -2.03 -11.84 9.99
C ALA A 46 -1.25 -11.34 11.21
N CYS A 47 -0.93 -10.04 11.25
CA CYS A 47 -0.24 -9.38 12.38
C CYS A 47 -1.05 -8.14 12.78
N ILE A 48 -1.12 -7.69 14.05
CA ILE A 48 -0.74 -8.24 15.36
C ILE A 48 -1.69 -7.59 16.39
N ALA A 49 -2.06 -8.28 17.48
CA ALA A 49 -2.67 -7.63 18.65
C ALA A 49 -2.27 -8.34 19.97
N PHE A 50 -1.63 -7.58 20.86
CA PHE A 50 -1.36 -7.85 22.28
C PHE A 50 -1.12 -6.46 22.92
N THR A 51 -1.42 -6.15 24.19
CA THR A 51 -1.61 -6.97 25.39
C THR A 51 -2.52 -6.19 26.36
N LEU A 52 -3.22 -6.87 27.26
CA LEU A 52 -3.34 -6.42 28.66
C LEU A 52 -3.65 -7.62 29.57
N GLY A 53 -2.91 -7.73 30.67
CA GLY A 53 -3.17 -8.72 31.72
C GLY A 53 -3.41 -8.01 33.04
N ALA A 54 -4.35 -8.52 33.84
CA ALA A 54 -4.58 -8.03 35.19
C ALA A 54 -4.84 -9.21 36.14
N CYS A 55 -4.06 -9.28 37.23
CA CYS A 55 -4.32 -10.22 38.33
C CYS A 55 -5.53 -9.77 39.16
N ALA A 56 -6.39 -10.72 39.53
CA ALA A 56 -7.26 -10.58 40.70
C ALA A 56 -7.41 -11.95 41.39
N SER A 57 -7.02 -12.01 42.66
CA SER A 57 -7.10 -13.20 43.50
C SER A 57 -8.46 -13.33 44.19
N ALA A 58 -9.10 -14.50 44.11
CA ALA A 58 -10.14 -14.91 45.06
C ALA A 58 -10.16 -16.45 45.20
N SER A 59 -10.62 -16.95 46.34
CA SER A 59 -10.35 -18.31 46.81
C SER A 59 -11.58 -19.22 46.91
N THR A 60 -11.29 -20.52 47.04
CA THR A 60 -12.06 -21.56 47.77
C THR A 60 -13.40 -22.10 47.22
N SER A 61 -13.40 -23.45 47.05
CA SER A 61 -14.54 -24.40 47.14
C SER A 61 -15.56 -24.37 45.97
N SER A 62 -16.25 -25.46 45.62
CA SER A 62 -16.46 -26.76 46.29
C SER A 62 -16.78 -27.90 45.29
N ALA A 63 -16.80 -29.15 45.78
CA ALA A 63 -17.58 -30.34 45.33
C ALA A 63 -17.84 -30.58 43.82
N SER A 64 -17.33 -31.63 43.16
CA SER A 64 -17.53 -33.09 43.37
C SER A 64 -18.93 -33.63 43.03
N GLU A 65 -19.04 -34.37 41.92
CA GLU A 65 -19.90 -35.55 41.66
C GLU A 65 -19.64 -35.96 40.20
N SER A 66 -18.77 -36.93 39.88
CA SER A 66 -18.98 -38.39 39.97
C SER A 66 -20.19 -38.92 39.19
N LEU A 67 -19.93 -39.59 38.07
CA LEU A 67 -20.71 -40.76 37.64
C LEU A 67 -19.79 -41.72 36.88
N ARG A 68 -19.67 -42.95 37.38
CA ARG A 68 -19.00 -44.08 36.72
C ARG A 68 -20.02 -44.83 35.84
N SER A 69 -19.53 -45.53 34.82
CA SER A 69 -20.03 -46.87 34.48
C SER A 69 -18.96 -47.64 33.71
N ASP A 70 -18.58 -48.80 34.24
CA ASP A 70 -17.49 -49.65 33.76
C ASP A 70 -17.94 -50.71 32.73
N SER A 71 -17.03 -51.08 31.82
CA SER A 71 -16.76 -52.47 31.36
C SER A 71 -15.50 -52.44 30.46
N GLU A 72 -14.38 -53.12 30.74
CA GLU A 72 -14.12 -54.57 30.87
C GLU A 72 -14.50 -55.41 29.62
N ALA A 73 -13.67 -56.33 29.09
CA ALA A 73 -12.23 -56.60 29.27
C ALA A 73 -11.74 -57.64 28.20
N HIS A 74 -10.43 -57.96 28.21
CA HIS A 74 -9.73 -59.21 27.79
C HIS A 74 -8.85 -59.19 26.52
N GLY A 75 -7.56 -59.59 26.67
CA GLY A 75 -6.64 -59.88 25.56
C GLY A 75 -5.11 -59.83 25.81
N GLU A 76 -4.60 -60.33 26.95
CA GLU A 76 -3.16 -60.50 27.30
C GLU A 76 -2.67 -61.95 26.96
N PRO A 77 -1.38 -62.41 27.14
CA PRO A 77 -0.13 -61.76 27.61
C PRO A 77 1.18 -62.16 26.82
N GLU A 78 2.35 -61.84 27.43
CA GLU A 78 3.73 -62.44 27.31
C GLU A 78 4.80 -61.70 26.45
N SER A 79 6.07 -61.52 26.88
CA SER A 79 6.69 -61.72 28.21
C SER A 79 8.00 -60.90 28.44
N ILE A 80 8.17 -60.43 29.70
CA ILE A 80 9.36 -60.39 30.58
C ILE A 80 10.75 -59.90 30.06
N ALA A 81 11.23 -58.84 30.73
CA ALA A 81 12.61 -58.42 31.12
C ALA A 81 13.87 -59.03 30.45
N GLY A 82 14.95 -58.28 30.24
CA GLY A 82 15.24 -56.87 30.55
C GLY A 82 16.75 -56.65 30.75
N LEU A 83 17.29 -55.49 30.37
CA LEU A 83 18.68 -55.09 30.66
C LEU A 83 18.83 -53.57 30.56
N THR A 84 19.52 -52.98 31.53
CA THR A 84 19.73 -51.53 31.66
C THR A 84 20.80 -51.01 30.70
N PHE A 85 20.52 -49.90 30.02
CA PHE A 85 21.56 -48.98 29.53
C PHE A 85 21.27 -47.55 29.98
N SER A 86 22.29 -46.88 30.52
CA SER A 86 22.26 -45.48 30.93
C SER A 86 22.22 -44.57 29.70
N VAL A 87 21.17 -43.76 29.57
CA VAL A 87 21.15 -42.64 28.62
C VAL A 87 21.53 -41.37 29.37
N SER A 88 22.75 -40.89 29.12
CA SER A 88 23.15 -39.54 29.56
C SER A 88 22.26 -38.49 28.89
N PRO A 89 21.90 -37.40 29.58
CA PRO A 89 21.20 -36.30 28.93
C PRO A 89 22.10 -35.73 27.82
N GLY A 90 21.62 -35.80 26.58
CA GLY A 90 22.29 -35.17 25.44
C GLY A 90 22.39 -33.68 25.71
N ARG A 91 23.62 -33.17 25.78
CA ARG A 91 23.92 -31.75 26.05
C ARG A 91 23.09 -30.82 25.17
N SER A 92 22.67 -29.69 25.75
CA SER A 92 22.47 -28.49 24.94
C SER A 92 23.70 -28.29 24.05
N ARG A 93 23.48 -28.21 22.73
CA ARG A 93 24.42 -27.43 21.93
C ARG A 93 24.02 -25.99 22.14
N ASP A 94 24.75 -25.37 23.06
CA ASP A 94 24.65 -23.95 23.36
C ASP A 94 24.76 -23.15 22.06
N ALA A 95 24.17 -21.95 22.05
CA ALA A 95 24.39 -20.95 21.01
C ALA A 95 25.85 -20.47 21.06
N ALA A 96 26.76 -21.31 20.60
CA ALA A 96 28.17 -21.00 20.47
C ALA A 96 28.32 -19.97 19.37
N HIS A 97 28.55 -18.73 19.80
CA HIS A 97 29.05 -17.59 19.03
C HIS A 97 29.48 -17.94 17.59
N LEU A 98 28.64 -17.58 16.62
CA LEU A 98 29.13 -17.29 15.28
C LEU A 98 30.03 -16.06 15.42
N VAL A 99 31.33 -16.32 15.59
CA VAL A 99 32.36 -15.29 15.65
C VAL A 99 32.39 -14.63 14.28
N GLN A 100 31.84 -13.42 14.18
CA GLN A 100 31.98 -12.61 12.98
C GLN A 100 33.47 -12.34 12.75
N PRO A 101 34.05 -12.72 11.60
CA PRO A 101 35.36 -12.24 11.22
C PRO A 101 35.29 -10.71 10.97
N PRO A 102 36.34 -9.96 11.29
CA PRO A 102 36.32 -8.51 11.15
C PRO A 102 36.37 -8.08 9.67
N LEU A 103 35.40 -7.24 9.28
CA LEU A 103 35.39 -6.32 8.13
C LEU A 103 36.42 -6.59 7.01
N GLY A 104 35.98 -7.26 5.94
CA GLY A 104 36.70 -7.24 4.67
C GLY A 104 36.65 -8.49 3.79
N GLU A 105 35.47 -9.09 3.53
CA GLU A 105 35.24 -10.00 2.39
C GLU A 105 33.72 -10.18 2.16
N ASN A 106 33.29 -10.38 0.90
CA ASN A 106 31.91 -10.14 0.46
C ASN A 106 31.05 -11.41 0.34
N VAL A 107 29.94 -11.49 1.09
CA VAL A 107 28.70 -12.21 0.71
C VAL A 107 27.50 -11.48 1.33
N ALA A 108 26.44 -11.24 0.55
CA ALA A 108 25.21 -10.60 1.03
C ALA A 108 24.27 -11.62 1.71
N PRO A 109 23.62 -11.29 2.85
CA PRO A 109 22.71 -12.21 3.53
C PRO A 109 21.32 -12.26 2.88
N LEU A 110 21.09 -13.28 2.06
CA LEU A 110 19.78 -13.87 1.69
C LEU A 110 18.63 -12.89 1.38
N ALA A 111 18.63 -12.33 0.17
CA ALA A 111 17.41 -11.91 -0.53
C ALA A 111 17.24 -12.76 -1.80
N SER A 112 16.63 -13.95 -1.65
CA SER A 112 16.17 -14.87 -2.72
C SER A 112 16.90 -14.81 -4.07
N GLY A 113 17.91 -15.67 -4.26
CA GLY A 113 18.45 -15.98 -5.58
C GLY A 113 17.44 -16.75 -6.44
N LEU A 114 16.51 -16.04 -7.07
CA LEU A 114 15.56 -16.59 -8.04
C LEU A 114 16.24 -16.74 -9.40
N ALA A 115 16.83 -17.91 -9.67
CA ALA A 115 17.17 -18.26 -11.03
C ALA A 115 15.93 -18.78 -11.77
N TYR A 116 15.79 -18.32 -13.00
CA TYR A 116 14.74 -18.73 -13.90
C TYR A 116 15.35 -19.44 -15.10
N ILE A 117 14.86 -20.64 -15.40
CA ILE A 117 15.23 -21.37 -16.62
C ILE A 117 14.26 -20.96 -17.73
N ARG A 118 14.75 -20.91 -18.97
CA ARG A 118 13.91 -20.67 -20.15
C ARG A 118 12.96 -21.85 -20.36
N GLY A 119 11.68 -21.67 -20.03
CA GLY A 119 10.63 -22.64 -20.31
C GLY A 119 10.29 -22.73 -21.81
N PRO A 120 9.46 -23.72 -22.20
CA PRO A 120 8.76 -23.68 -23.48
C PRO A 120 8.01 -22.34 -23.61
N GLU A 121 8.02 -21.77 -24.81
CA GLU A 121 7.31 -20.51 -25.14
C GLU A 121 7.77 -19.26 -24.35
N ASP A 122 9.01 -19.25 -23.83
CA ASP A 122 9.63 -18.13 -23.07
C ASP A 122 8.99 -17.85 -21.68
N HIS A 123 8.27 -18.82 -21.12
CA HIS A 123 7.75 -18.73 -19.75
C HIS A 123 8.85 -18.82 -18.68
N LEU A 124 8.64 -18.12 -17.56
CA LEU A 124 9.49 -18.16 -16.36
C LEU A 124 9.28 -19.48 -15.60
N ILE A 125 10.35 -20.27 -15.42
CA ILE A 125 10.34 -21.45 -14.54
C ILE A 125 11.31 -21.18 -13.39
N VAL A 126 10.79 -21.06 -12.16
CA VAL A 126 11.60 -20.97 -10.95
C VAL A 126 12.25 -22.34 -10.68
N ASP A 127 13.58 -22.37 -10.52
CA ASP A 127 14.30 -23.58 -10.12
C ASP A 127 14.63 -23.52 -8.62
N GLU A 128 14.14 -24.48 -7.83
CA GLU A 128 14.40 -24.55 -6.38
C GLU A 128 15.87 -24.85 -6.06
N GLU A 129 16.64 -25.40 -7.02
CA GLU A 129 18.07 -25.66 -6.87
C GLU A 129 18.96 -24.45 -7.28
N ALA A 130 18.35 -23.35 -7.76
CA ALA A 130 19.01 -22.14 -8.23
C ALA A 130 20.13 -21.60 -7.32
N TYR A 131 19.89 -21.63 -6.00
CA TYR A 131 20.79 -21.05 -5.01
C TYR A 131 22.19 -21.70 -4.99
N LEU A 132 22.34 -22.92 -5.52
CA LEU A 132 23.63 -23.63 -5.65
C LEU A 132 24.59 -22.98 -6.65
N ALA A 133 24.17 -21.96 -7.39
CA ALA A 133 25.07 -21.13 -8.21
C ALA A 133 25.52 -19.84 -7.50
N ILE A 134 25.13 -19.60 -6.24
CA ILE A 134 25.41 -18.35 -5.50
C ILE A 134 25.66 -18.57 -3.99
N ASP A 135 25.83 -19.82 -3.55
CA ASP A 135 26.04 -20.16 -2.15
C ASP A 135 27.48 -19.88 -1.65
N GLY A 136 28.39 -19.57 -2.58
CA GLY A 136 29.81 -19.31 -2.33
C GLY A 136 30.67 -20.57 -2.21
N ASP A 137 30.11 -21.77 -2.40
CA ASP A 137 30.82 -23.05 -2.36
C ASP A 137 31.06 -23.58 -3.77
N THR A 138 32.28 -23.44 -4.29
CA THR A 138 32.60 -23.92 -5.64
C THR A 138 32.57 -25.45 -5.80
N GLU A 139 32.39 -26.22 -4.73
CA GLU A 139 32.18 -27.67 -4.80
C GLU A 139 30.71 -28.04 -5.11
N THR A 140 29.75 -27.14 -4.88
CA THR A 140 28.37 -27.31 -5.33
C THR A 140 28.24 -26.95 -6.82
N ILE A 141 27.15 -27.42 -7.46
CA ILE A 141 26.89 -27.22 -8.88
C ILE A 141 25.40 -27.01 -9.07
N TRP A 142 25.02 -25.87 -9.64
CA TRP A 142 23.73 -25.71 -10.29
C TRP A 142 23.81 -26.11 -11.77
N SER A 143 22.71 -26.67 -12.29
CA SER A 143 22.59 -27.03 -13.71
C SER A 143 21.16 -26.84 -14.19
N SER A 144 21.00 -26.06 -15.26
CA SER A 144 19.73 -25.89 -15.98
C SER A 144 19.15 -27.20 -16.54
N LYS A 145 19.94 -28.28 -16.60
CA LYS A 145 19.60 -29.57 -17.24
C LYS A 145 19.22 -29.42 -18.73
N GLN A 146 19.55 -28.29 -19.36
CA GLN A 146 19.20 -27.92 -20.73
C GLN A 146 20.42 -27.39 -21.51
N PRO A 147 20.47 -27.58 -22.84
CA PRO A 147 21.47 -26.94 -23.69
C PRO A 147 21.19 -25.44 -23.84
N ALA A 148 22.21 -24.67 -24.27
CA ALA A 148 22.05 -23.27 -24.63
C ALA A 148 21.06 -23.10 -25.82
N PRO A 149 20.27 -22.00 -25.89
CA PRO A 149 20.33 -20.84 -25.02
C PRO A 149 19.58 -21.01 -23.69
N GLN A 150 20.24 -20.63 -22.59
CA GLN A 150 19.67 -20.56 -21.25
C GLN A 150 20.17 -19.31 -20.52
N TRP A 151 19.36 -18.77 -19.63
CA TRP A 151 19.72 -17.63 -18.80
C TRP A 151 19.72 -17.97 -17.31
N TYR A 152 20.35 -17.09 -16.55
CA TYR A 152 20.43 -17.13 -15.09
C TYR A 152 20.45 -15.67 -14.63
N ALA A 153 19.67 -15.32 -13.62
CA ALA A 153 19.64 -13.96 -13.09
C ALA A 153 19.80 -13.97 -11.57
N ILE A 154 20.40 -12.90 -11.05
CA ILE A 154 20.50 -12.63 -9.63
C ILE A 154 19.87 -11.29 -9.35
N VAL A 155 18.98 -11.29 -8.36
CA VAL A 155 18.51 -10.09 -7.69
C VAL A 155 19.36 -9.92 -6.43
N LEU A 156 19.89 -8.72 -6.23
CA LEU A 156 20.64 -8.30 -5.05
C LEU A 156 19.65 -7.75 -4.01
N ASP A 157 20.02 -7.82 -2.73
CA ASP A 157 19.21 -7.34 -1.60
C ASP A 157 18.93 -5.83 -1.65
N GLN A 158 19.77 -5.08 -2.37
CA GLN A 158 19.67 -3.64 -2.58
C GLN A 158 20.43 -3.24 -3.85
N THR A 159 20.50 -1.94 -4.15
CA THR A 159 21.31 -1.45 -5.27
C THR A 159 22.79 -1.36 -4.88
N TYR A 160 23.69 -1.81 -5.75
CA TYR A 160 25.15 -1.73 -5.62
C TYR A 160 25.75 -1.00 -6.83
N LEU A 161 26.86 -0.29 -6.64
CA LEU A 161 27.77 0.11 -7.71
C LEU A 161 28.62 -1.10 -8.09
N VAL A 162 28.06 -1.95 -8.94
CA VAL A 162 28.72 -3.17 -9.41
C VAL A 162 29.92 -2.80 -10.29
N ASP A 163 31.11 -3.26 -9.89
CA ASP A 163 32.40 -3.02 -10.55
C ASP A 163 32.98 -4.27 -11.21
N ARG A 164 32.49 -5.47 -10.87
CA ARG A 164 32.93 -6.74 -11.46
C ARG A 164 31.88 -7.84 -11.28
N VAL A 165 31.85 -8.76 -12.23
CA VAL A 165 31.09 -10.01 -12.19
C VAL A 165 32.05 -11.18 -12.47
N GLU A 166 31.94 -12.28 -11.74
CA GLU A 166 32.69 -13.52 -12.01
C GLU A 166 31.75 -14.70 -12.26
N LEU A 167 32.01 -15.46 -13.33
CA LEU A 167 31.32 -16.70 -13.66
C LEU A 167 32.25 -17.89 -13.32
N VAL A 168 31.90 -18.78 -12.41
CA VAL A 168 32.65 -20.03 -12.19
C VAL A 168 31.99 -21.16 -12.96
N ILE A 169 32.65 -21.60 -14.04
CA ILE A 169 32.10 -22.50 -15.05
C ILE A 169 31.96 -23.93 -14.49
N THR A 170 30.80 -24.56 -14.73
CA THR A 170 30.69 -26.03 -14.77
C THR A 170 30.57 -26.46 -16.22
N GLN A 171 31.51 -27.26 -16.74
CA GLN A 171 31.47 -27.66 -18.15
C GLN A 171 32.22 -28.96 -18.47
N SER A 172 31.52 -29.89 -19.12
CA SER A 172 32.12 -31.11 -19.67
C SER A 172 31.38 -31.55 -20.94
N PRO A 173 32.05 -31.65 -22.11
CA PRO A 173 33.48 -31.46 -22.32
C PRO A 173 33.90 -29.97 -22.41
N PRO A 174 35.18 -29.63 -22.17
CA PRO A 174 35.73 -28.29 -22.48
C PRO A 174 35.53 -27.87 -23.93
N GLY A 175 35.33 -26.57 -24.18
CA GLY A 175 34.96 -26.07 -25.50
C GLY A 175 34.56 -24.60 -25.52
N PRO A 176 34.09 -24.07 -26.66
CA PRO A 176 33.72 -22.67 -26.80
C PRO A 176 32.32 -22.36 -26.26
N THR A 177 32.21 -21.39 -25.35
CA THR A 177 30.93 -20.79 -24.92
C THR A 177 30.73 -19.38 -25.48
N THR A 178 29.48 -18.93 -25.47
CA THR A 178 29.12 -17.52 -25.67
C THR A 178 28.14 -17.11 -24.57
N HIS A 179 28.43 -16.02 -23.86
CA HIS A 179 27.60 -15.47 -22.79
C HIS A 179 27.33 -13.98 -23.02
N GLU A 180 26.14 -13.50 -22.68
CA GLU A 180 25.82 -12.08 -22.54
C GLU A 180 25.60 -11.73 -21.09
N ILE A 181 26.06 -10.56 -20.66
CA ILE A 181 25.79 -9.99 -19.35
C ILE A 181 24.88 -8.77 -19.55
N TRP A 182 23.82 -8.74 -18.77
CA TRP A 182 22.78 -7.72 -18.74
C TRP A 182 22.65 -7.18 -17.31
N LEU A 183 22.43 -5.88 -17.20
CA LEU A 183 22.45 -5.12 -15.95
C LEU A 183 21.11 -4.41 -15.75
N GLY A 184 20.50 -4.51 -14.56
CA GLY A 184 19.12 -4.08 -14.35
C GLY A 184 18.78 -3.65 -12.91
N HIS A 185 17.50 -3.27 -12.75
CA HIS A 185 16.93 -2.78 -11.48
C HIS A 185 15.77 -3.65 -10.95
N GLY A 186 15.69 -4.93 -11.35
CA GLY A 186 14.65 -5.87 -10.87
C GLY A 186 13.23 -5.57 -11.36
N SER A 187 13.02 -4.45 -12.06
CA SER A 187 11.76 -4.02 -12.68
C SER A 187 11.55 -4.59 -14.09
N GLY A 188 12.32 -5.62 -14.49
CA GLY A 188 12.32 -6.20 -15.83
C GLY A 188 13.06 -5.39 -16.90
N LEU A 189 13.38 -4.11 -16.63
CA LEU A 189 14.23 -3.29 -17.50
C LEU A 189 15.71 -3.67 -17.30
N ARG A 190 16.29 -4.27 -18.34
CA ARG A 190 17.69 -4.72 -18.38
C ARG A 190 18.43 -4.07 -19.55
N THR A 191 19.63 -3.57 -19.29
CA THR A 191 20.53 -3.00 -20.31
C THR A 191 21.59 -4.03 -20.67
N PHE A 192 21.78 -4.29 -21.97
CA PHE A 192 22.89 -5.12 -22.45
C PHE A 192 24.22 -4.47 -22.07
N TYR A 193 25.06 -5.16 -21.31
CA TYR A 193 26.37 -4.67 -20.92
C TYR A 193 27.47 -5.20 -21.83
N ARG A 194 27.60 -6.52 -21.95
CA ARG A 194 28.72 -7.13 -22.68
C ARG A 194 28.42 -8.55 -23.16
N ARG A 195 28.91 -8.91 -24.35
CA ARG A 195 28.96 -10.29 -24.83
C ARG A 195 30.40 -10.82 -24.79
N LEU A 196 30.57 -11.99 -24.18
CA LEU A 196 31.77 -12.83 -24.26
C LEU A 196 31.53 -13.87 -25.36
N SER A 197 32.10 -13.69 -26.56
CA SER A 197 31.81 -14.54 -27.73
C SER A 197 32.91 -15.58 -27.96
N ASN A 198 32.52 -16.85 -28.14
CA ASN A 198 33.41 -17.97 -28.48
C ASN A 198 34.66 -18.06 -27.57
N VAL A 199 34.45 -17.90 -26.27
CA VAL A 199 35.49 -18.04 -25.24
C VAL A 199 35.70 -19.52 -24.96
N HIS A 200 36.95 -19.99 -24.95
CA HIS A 200 37.23 -21.37 -24.53
C HIS A 200 37.08 -21.49 -23.01
N THR A 201 36.28 -22.45 -22.58
CA THR A 201 35.91 -22.70 -21.18
C THR A 201 36.12 -24.17 -20.80
N GLU A 202 36.51 -24.39 -19.55
CA GLU A 202 36.66 -25.71 -18.91
C GLU A 202 36.11 -25.70 -17.48
N ASP A 203 35.91 -26.88 -16.89
CA ASP A 203 35.34 -27.03 -15.55
C ASP A 203 36.18 -26.32 -14.48
N GLY A 204 35.54 -25.54 -13.61
CA GLY A 204 36.21 -24.73 -12.59
C GLY A 204 36.83 -23.42 -13.08
N GLN A 205 36.83 -23.13 -14.39
CA GLN A 205 37.38 -21.89 -14.90
C GLN A 205 36.54 -20.68 -14.46
N THR A 206 37.20 -19.66 -13.91
CA THR A 206 36.55 -18.37 -13.58
C THR A 206 36.66 -17.38 -14.74
N LEU A 207 35.54 -16.86 -15.22
CA LEU A 207 35.48 -15.75 -16.18
C LEU A 207 35.16 -14.44 -15.43
N ALA A 208 36.17 -13.61 -15.19
CA ALA A 208 36.00 -12.29 -14.58
C ALA A 208 35.70 -11.22 -15.64
N VAL A 209 34.67 -10.40 -15.39
CA VAL A 209 34.24 -9.29 -16.24
C VAL A 209 34.16 -8.02 -15.40
N ALA A 210 35.06 -7.08 -15.64
CA ALA A 210 34.98 -5.74 -15.07
C ALA A 210 33.78 -4.97 -15.64
N VAL A 211 33.17 -4.16 -14.78
CA VAL A 211 32.08 -3.22 -15.06
C VAL A 211 32.62 -1.80 -14.84
N ASP A 212 33.11 -1.18 -15.90
CA ASP A 212 33.77 0.13 -15.87
C ASP A 212 33.09 1.13 -16.82
N PRO A 213 32.60 2.29 -16.34
CA PRO A 213 32.51 2.68 -14.93
C PRO A 213 31.53 1.77 -14.15
N PRO A 214 31.67 1.63 -12.81
CA PRO A 214 30.75 0.84 -12.00
C PRO A 214 29.29 1.26 -12.21
N GLN A 215 28.41 0.27 -12.38
CA GLN A 215 27.00 0.51 -12.69
C GLN A 215 26.14 0.33 -11.44
N SER A 216 25.28 1.30 -11.16
CA SER A 216 24.28 1.22 -10.09
C SER A 216 23.18 0.26 -10.50
N VAL A 217 23.12 -0.94 -9.91
CA VAL A 217 22.19 -2.02 -10.28
C VAL A 217 21.76 -2.82 -9.04
N ASN A 218 20.60 -3.47 -9.09
CA ASN A 218 20.25 -4.55 -8.15
C ASN A 218 19.94 -5.88 -8.86
N GLU A 219 20.14 -5.97 -10.18
CA GLU A 219 19.97 -7.19 -10.94
C GLU A 219 21.12 -7.40 -11.93
N VAL A 220 21.64 -8.62 -11.99
CA VAL A 220 22.56 -9.06 -13.05
C VAL A 220 22.02 -10.33 -13.69
N LEU A 221 21.87 -10.33 -15.02
CA LEU A 221 21.48 -11.49 -15.81
C LEU A 221 22.61 -11.94 -16.72
N ILE A 222 22.76 -13.26 -16.84
CA ILE A 222 23.61 -13.94 -17.81
C ILE A 222 22.71 -14.63 -18.83
N LEU A 223 22.93 -14.45 -20.13
CA LEU A 223 22.34 -15.28 -21.17
C LEU A 223 23.44 -16.07 -21.88
N THR A 224 23.54 -17.36 -21.59
CA THR A 224 24.45 -18.28 -22.28
C THR A 224 23.81 -18.66 -23.61
N LEU A 225 24.35 -18.14 -24.72
CA LEU A 225 23.89 -18.39 -26.08
C LEU A 225 24.51 -19.64 -26.72
N GLN A 226 25.65 -20.10 -26.21
CA GLN A 226 26.38 -21.27 -26.74
C GLN A 226 27.12 -21.96 -25.59
N SER A 227 27.05 -23.29 -25.54
CA SER A 227 27.86 -24.16 -24.67
C SER A 227 28.02 -25.54 -25.32
N PRO A 228 29.16 -26.24 -25.14
CA PRO A 228 29.34 -27.65 -25.53
C PRO A 228 28.61 -28.64 -24.60
N SER A 229 28.09 -28.19 -23.44
CA SER A 229 27.34 -29.00 -22.48
C SER A 229 26.00 -28.34 -22.11
N TRP A 230 25.29 -28.89 -21.12
CA TRP A 230 24.24 -28.13 -20.43
C TRP A 230 24.81 -26.84 -19.83
N VAL A 231 23.95 -25.83 -19.69
CA VAL A 231 24.33 -24.58 -19.02
C VAL A 231 24.30 -24.82 -17.51
N ALA A 232 25.45 -24.72 -16.87
CA ALA A 232 25.68 -25.04 -15.47
C ALA A 232 26.78 -24.13 -14.90
N TRP A 233 26.74 -23.90 -13.59
CA TRP A 233 27.67 -23.03 -12.87
C TRP A 233 28.04 -23.68 -11.54
N ARG A 234 29.26 -23.43 -11.07
CA ARG A 234 29.68 -23.74 -9.69
C ARG A 234 29.35 -22.60 -8.75
N ASP A 235 29.52 -21.37 -9.23
CA ASP A 235 29.30 -20.16 -8.46
C ASP A 235 29.21 -18.96 -9.44
N PHE A 236 28.53 -17.90 -9.02
CA PHE A 236 28.44 -16.63 -9.71
C PHE A 236 28.50 -15.52 -8.67
N ARG A 237 29.43 -14.59 -8.89
CA ARG A 237 29.77 -13.57 -7.90
C ARG A 237 29.61 -12.19 -8.50
N VAL A 238 28.85 -11.35 -7.81
CA VAL A 238 28.75 -9.92 -8.09
C VAL A 238 29.63 -9.18 -7.09
N PHE A 239 30.46 -8.27 -7.58
CA PHE A 239 31.30 -7.40 -6.78
C PHE A 239 30.96 -5.95 -7.08
N GLY A 240 30.95 -5.16 -6.02
CA GLY A 240 30.69 -3.73 -6.06
C GLY A 240 30.65 -3.19 -4.65
N THR A 241 30.74 -1.88 -4.53
CA THR A 241 30.39 -1.20 -3.29
C THR A 241 28.88 -0.97 -3.26
N GLN A 242 28.27 -0.86 -2.08
CA GLN A 242 27.01 -0.12 -2.01
C GLN A 242 27.29 1.30 -2.53
N PRO A 243 26.43 1.91 -3.39
CA PRO A 243 26.50 3.34 -3.66
C PRO A 243 26.43 4.01 -2.31
N GLU A 244 27.48 4.75 -1.91
CA GLU A 244 27.75 5.07 -0.49
C GLU A 244 26.45 5.30 0.27
N SER A 245 26.02 4.27 1.01
CA SER A 245 25.04 4.51 2.05
C SER A 245 25.71 5.55 2.92
N SER A 246 25.03 6.67 3.15
CA SER A 246 25.47 7.68 4.09
C SER A 246 25.60 6.96 5.42
N ALA A 247 26.83 6.52 5.69
CA ALA A 247 27.06 5.44 6.63
C ALA A 247 26.50 5.85 7.98
N SER A 248 26.05 4.88 8.76
CA SER A 248 25.47 5.08 10.09
C SER A 248 26.50 5.50 11.14
N VAL A 249 27.33 6.51 10.84
CA VAL A 249 27.34 7.73 11.66
C VAL A 249 25.90 7.93 12.10
N GLY A 250 25.63 7.82 13.39
CA GLY A 250 24.26 7.86 13.89
C GLY A 250 23.59 9.13 13.41
N VAL A 251 22.81 9.03 12.32
CA VAL A 251 22.14 10.17 11.72
C VAL A 251 21.13 10.58 12.77
N LYS A 252 21.49 11.62 13.53
CA LYS A 252 20.50 12.49 14.14
C LYS A 252 19.66 12.94 12.95
N THR A 253 18.53 12.27 12.76
CA THR A 253 17.51 12.72 11.81
C THR A 253 17.25 14.17 12.21
N PRO A 254 17.32 15.13 11.27
CA PRO A 254 17.37 16.56 11.63
C PRO A 254 16.17 16.95 12.50
N TYR A 255 15.07 16.22 12.36
CA TYR A 255 13.85 16.36 13.13
C TYR A 255 13.60 15.18 14.08
N ALA A 256 12.77 15.47 15.07
CA ALA A 256 12.05 14.55 15.93
C ALA A 256 10.55 14.85 15.81
N VAL A 257 9.74 14.15 16.60
CA VAL A 257 8.34 14.52 16.83
C VAL A 257 8.16 14.90 18.30
N THR A 258 7.48 16.00 18.56
CA THR A 258 7.14 16.46 19.91
C THR A 258 5.67 16.19 20.17
N GLN A 259 5.35 15.59 21.32
CA GLN A 259 3.97 15.37 21.74
C GLN A 259 3.26 16.72 21.98
N VAL A 260 2.10 16.88 21.34
CA VAL A 260 1.23 18.06 21.47
C VAL A 260 0.07 17.78 22.40
N ALA A 261 -0.63 16.66 22.19
CA ALA A 261 -1.82 16.29 22.95
C ALA A 261 -2.03 14.78 23.03
N THR A 262 -2.80 14.34 24.03
CA THR A 262 -3.15 12.93 24.29
C THR A 262 -4.64 12.79 24.59
N GLY A 263 -5.10 11.58 24.93
CA GLY A 263 -6.49 11.32 25.27
C GLY A 263 -7.38 11.11 24.06
N LEU A 264 -6.78 10.84 22.89
CA LEU A 264 -7.48 10.50 21.66
C LEU A 264 -7.76 8.99 21.60
N GLN A 265 -8.74 8.58 20.80
CA GLN A 265 -9.13 7.18 20.59
C GLN A 265 -9.03 6.83 19.10
N TYR A 266 -8.07 5.97 18.75
CA TYR A 266 -7.79 5.57 17.36
C TYR A 266 -7.82 6.76 16.37
N PRO A 267 -6.99 7.80 16.56
CA PRO A 267 -6.96 8.94 15.67
C PRO A 267 -6.45 8.51 14.28
N VAL A 268 -7.16 8.89 13.21
CA VAL A 268 -6.88 8.46 11.82
C VAL A 268 -6.74 9.62 10.84
N ARG A 269 -6.95 10.87 11.28
CA ARG A 269 -6.64 12.08 10.51
C ARG A 269 -6.38 13.26 11.42
N VAL A 270 -5.52 14.18 10.98
CA VAL A 270 -5.36 15.53 11.54
C VAL A 270 -5.45 16.56 10.41
N THR A 271 -6.11 17.70 10.66
CA THR A 271 -6.21 18.83 9.70
C THR A 271 -6.65 20.12 10.41
N HIS A 272 -6.75 21.23 9.69
CA HIS A 272 -7.29 22.52 10.12
C HIS A 272 -8.54 22.90 9.32
N ALA A 273 -9.23 23.98 9.71
CA ALA A 273 -10.44 24.44 9.03
C ALA A 273 -10.22 25.62 8.07
N GLY A 274 -9.05 26.29 8.09
CA GLY A 274 -8.78 27.44 7.22
C GLY A 274 -9.62 28.68 7.59
N ASP A 275 -10.02 28.78 8.86
CA ASP A 275 -10.87 29.84 9.41
C ASP A 275 -10.09 30.83 10.30
N GLY A 276 -8.78 30.65 10.43
CA GLY A 276 -7.90 31.52 11.24
C GLY A 276 -8.12 31.35 12.74
N SER A 277 -8.74 30.24 13.15
CA SER A 277 -9.03 29.96 14.56
C SER A 277 -7.89 29.25 15.29
N GLY A 278 -6.86 28.76 14.58
CA GLY A 278 -5.77 27.96 15.16
C GLY A 278 -6.29 26.67 15.82
N ARG A 279 -7.36 26.07 15.26
CA ARG A 279 -7.96 24.82 15.74
C ARG A 279 -7.48 23.65 14.90
N ILE A 280 -6.94 22.65 15.57
CA ILE A 280 -6.57 21.37 14.96
C ILE A 280 -7.74 20.40 15.18
N PHE A 281 -8.23 19.83 14.09
CA PHE A 281 -9.29 18.83 14.08
C PHE A 281 -8.66 17.45 13.91
N VAL A 282 -8.89 16.58 14.89
CA VAL A 282 -8.43 15.19 14.88
C VAL A 282 -9.62 14.27 14.72
N VAL A 283 -9.61 13.44 13.67
CA VAL A 283 -10.64 12.43 13.43
C VAL A 283 -10.30 11.17 14.20
N GLU A 284 -11.26 10.66 14.97
CA GLU A 284 -11.21 9.40 15.71
C GLU A 284 -12.05 8.35 14.99
N GLN A 285 -11.44 7.21 14.66
CA GLN A 285 -12.06 6.10 13.93
C GLN A 285 -13.45 5.68 14.47
N PRO A 286 -13.72 5.68 15.81
CA PRO A 286 -15.05 5.38 16.37
C PRO A 286 -16.20 6.33 16.00
N GLY A 287 -15.98 7.35 15.17
CA GLY A 287 -17.05 8.24 14.70
C GLY A 287 -17.04 9.62 15.33
N ARG A 288 -15.89 10.12 15.79
CA ARG A 288 -15.76 11.42 16.45
C ARG A 288 -14.78 12.34 15.77
N ILE A 289 -15.00 13.64 15.90
CA ILE A 289 -14.01 14.68 15.59
C ILE A 289 -13.68 15.43 16.87
N ARG A 290 -12.41 15.51 17.24
CA ARG A 290 -11.89 16.21 18.42
C ARG A 290 -11.27 17.52 17.99
N ILE A 291 -11.43 18.56 18.80
CA ILE A 291 -10.66 19.80 18.66
C ILE A 291 -9.50 19.78 19.65
N VAL A 292 -8.29 19.93 19.14
CA VAL A 292 -7.10 20.29 19.91
C VAL A 292 -6.78 21.76 19.64
N LYS A 293 -6.55 22.52 20.69
CA LYS A 293 -6.08 23.91 20.60
C LYS A 293 -5.17 24.22 21.78
N ASP A 294 -4.09 24.97 21.54
CA ASP A 294 -3.09 25.34 22.55
C ASP A 294 -2.51 24.11 23.32
N GLY A 295 -2.36 22.97 22.63
CA GLY A 295 -1.93 21.69 23.21
C GLY A 295 -2.99 20.93 24.03
N ILE A 296 -4.23 21.43 24.09
CA ILE A 296 -5.30 20.87 24.91
C ILE A 296 -6.38 20.25 24.04
N THR A 297 -6.61 18.94 24.19
CA THR A 297 -7.78 18.24 23.65
C THR A 297 -9.03 18.67 24.42
N ARG A 298 -10.04 19.24 23.74
CA ARG A 298 -11.34 19.56 24.36
C ARG A 298 -12.07 18.29 24.82
N SER A 299 -12.89 18.38 25.87
CA SER A 299 -13.67 17.24 26.39
C SER A 299 -14.82 16.85 25.47
N GLU A 300 -15.58 17.85 25.01
CA GLU A 300 -16.65 17.67 24.04
C GLU A 300 -16.06 17.55 22.61
N PRO A 301 -16.55 16.61 21.80
CA PRO A 301 -16.18 16.53 20.39
C PRO A 301 -16.81 17.69 19.59
N PHE A 302 -16.22 17.98 18.43
CA PHE A 302 -16.83 18.81 17.40
C PHE A 302 -18.03 18.08 16.76
N LEU A 303 -17.89 16.78 16.50
CA LEU A 303 -18.91 15.92 15.93
C LEU A 303 -18.85 14.56 16.63
N ASP A 304 -20.00 13.97 17.00
CA ASP A 304 -20.12 12.55 17.35
C ASP A 304 -21.22 11.91 16.49
N ILE A 305 -20.83 11.04 15.57
CA ILE A 305 -21.74 10.21 14.77
C ILE A 305 -21.50 8.72 15.02
N SER A 306 -20.94 8.36 16.18
CA SER A 306 -20.58 6.97 16.51
C SER A 306 -21.74 5.97 16.39
N GLU A 307 -22.99 6.39 16.61
CA GLU A 307 -24.17 5.55 16.40
C GLU A 307 -24.48 5.22 14.92
N ARG A 308 -23.92 6.00 13.97
CA ARG A 308 -24.10 5.83 12.51
C ARG A 308 -22.94 5.07 11.85
N VAL A 309 -21.80 5.00 12.54
CA VAL A 309 -20.52 4.48 12.02
C VAL A 309 -20.36 3.00 12.38
N ASN A 310 -20.07 2.17 11.38
CA ASN A 310 -19.64 0.79 11.60
C ASN A 310 -18.13 0.79 11.88
N CYS A 311 -17.77 0.65 13.16
CA CYS A 311 -16.38 0.60 13.65
C CYS A 311 -16.23 -0.58 14.62
N CYS A 312 -15.06 -1.17 14.84
CA CYS A 312 -13.74 -0.86 14.27
C CYS A 312 -13.11 -2.15 13.73
N ILE A 313 -13.82 -2.81 12.82
CA ILE A 313 -13.34 -4.03 12.16
C ILE A 313 -12.55 -3.59 10.92
N GLY A 314 -11.25 -3.88 10.90
CA GLY A 314 -10.36 -3.47 9.82
C GLY A 314 -10.16 -1.95 9.78
N GLU A 315 -10.28 -1.39 8.58
CA GLU A 315 -10.15 0.05 8.34
C GLU A 315 -11.45 0.82 8.60
N ARG A 316 -12.58 0.13 8.84
CA ARG A 316 -13.90 0.76 8.95
C ARG A 316 -14.00 1.74 10.13
N GLY A 317 -14.60 2.90 9.86
CA GLY A 317 -14.77 3.97 10.85
C GLY A 317 -15.14 5.30 10.21
N LEU A 318 -14.97 6.40 10.95
CA LEU A 318 -14.90 7.75 10.38
C LEU A 318 -13.44 8.05 9.99
N LEU A 319 -13.20 8.34 8.71
CA LEU A 319 -11.86 8.33 8.09
C LEU A 319 -11.49 9.67 7.42
N GLY A 320 -12.46 10.33 6.79
CA GLY A 320 -12.27 11.60 6.10
C GLY A 320 -12.89 12.78 6.82
N LEU A 321 -12.22 13.94 6.77
CA LEU A 321 -12.73 15.25 7.16
C LEU A 321 -12.09 16.31 6.26
N ALA A 322 -12.89 17.03 5.47
CA ALA A 322 -12.41 18.12 4.64
C ALA A 322 -13.25 19.39 4.82
N PHE A 323 -12.58 20.54 4.84
CA PHE A 323 -13.21 21.85 4.90
C PHE A 323 -13.04 22.55 3.54
N PRO A 324 -14.12 22.98 2.86
CA PRO A 324 -14.02 23.76 1.64
C PRO A 324 -13.44 25.15 1.96
N PRO A 325 -12.81 25.85 0.99
CA PRO A 325 -12.42 27.26 1.15
C PRO A 325 -13.58 28.20 1.52
N SER A 326 -14.83 27.78 1.30
CA SER A 326 -16.04 28.52 1.69
C SER A 326 -16.36 28.42 3.18
N TYR A 327 -15.79 27.45 3.92
CA TYR A 327 -16.16 27.09 5.30
C TYR A 327 -16.28 28.27 6.27
N PRO A 328 -15.36 29.26 6.32
CA PRO A 328 -15.47 30.39 7.25
C PRO A 328 -16.72 31.25 7.04
N SER A 329 -17.37 31.14 5.88
CA SER A 329 -18.60 31.85 5.53
C SER A 329 -19.85 30.97 5.48
N THR A 330 -19.68 29.65 5.35
CA THR A 330 -20.80 28.70 5.11
C THR A 330 -21.03 27.73 6.27
N GLY A 331 -20.03 27.50 7.12
CA GLY A 331 -20.03 26.46 8.15
C GLY A 331 -20.06 25.02 7.61
N ARG A 332 -20.06 24.81 6.28
CA ARG A 332 -20.18 23.49 5.64
C ARG A 332 -18.85 22.75 5.65
N PHE A 333 -18.84 21.53 6.18
CA PHE A 333 -17.70 20.62 6.10
C PHE A 333 -18.16 19.23 5.63
N TYR A 334 -17.20 18.40 5.24
CA TYR A 334 -17.47 17.11 4.62
C TYR A 334 -16.77 16.00 5.39
N VAL A 335 -17.46 14.87 5.57
CA VAL A 335 -16.94 13.68 6.26
C VAL A 335 -17.05 12.45 5.38
N SER A 336 -16.15 11.48 5.57
CA SER A 336 -16.22 10.17 4.95
C SER A 336 -16.15 9.10 6.02
N TYR A 337 -17.16 8.23 6.09
CA TYR A 337 -17.28 7.19 7.10
C TYR A 337 -17.87 5.89 6.57
N THR A 338 -17.57 4.78 7.21
CA THR A 338 -18.23 3.50 6.97
C THR A 338 -19.57 3.49 7.69
N ASN A 339 -20.68 3.42 6.96
CA ASN A 339 -22.03 3.38 7.52
C ASN A 339 -22.38 2.00 8.11
N ALA A 340 -23.52 1.89 8.79
CA ALA A 340 -23.99 0.68 9.45
C ALA A 340 -23.97 -0.61 8.59
N VAL A 341 -24.20 -0.53 7.27
CA VAL A 341 -24.17 -1.71 6.38
C VAL A 341 -22.78 -2.03 5.81
N GLY A 342 -21.77 -1.22 6.13
CA GLY A 342 -20.38 -1.42 5.73
C GLY A 342 -19.92 -0.60 4.52
N ALA A 343 -20.80 0.19 3.90
CA ALA A 343 -20.47 1.02 2.73
C ALA A 343 -19.80 2.35 3.14
N THR A 344 -18.93 2.89 2.28
CA THR A 344 -18.32 4.21 2.48
C THR A 344 -19.34 5.28 2.10
N THR A 345 -19.68 6.16 3.03
CA THR A 345 -20.60 7.29 2.85
C THR A 345 -19.84 8.60 3.00
N ILE A 346 -19.98 9.49 2.01
CA ILE A 346 -19.51 10.87 2.05
C ILE A 346 -20.72 11.75 2.32
N SER A 347 -20.66 12.56 3.38
CA SER A 347 -21.73 13.46 3.81
C SER A 347 -21.25 14.90 3.98
N ARG A 348 -22.16 15.84 3.72
CA ARG A 348 -22.05 17.26 4.05
C ARG A 348 -22.74 17.51 5.40
N ILE A 349 -22.10 18.29 6.27
CA ILE A 349 -22.63 18.67 7.59
C ILE A 349 -22.35 20.16 7.81
N PHE A 350 -23.23 20.86 8.53
CA PHE A 350 -23.04 22.25 8.94
C PHE A 350 -22.49 22.35 10.37
N THR A 351 -21.69 23.39 10.60
CA THR A 351 -21.32 23.85 11.93
C THR A 351 -22.52 24.56 12.57
N SER A 352 -22.72 24.36 13.87
CA SER A 352 -23.77 25.02 14.65
C SER A 352 -23.42 26.46 15.01
N ASP A 353 -24.31 27.15 15.74
CA ASP A 353 -24.05 28.49 16.28
C ASP A 353 -22.84 28.52 17.26
N ASP A 354 -22.46 27.39 17.89
CA ASP A 354 -21.13 27.24 18.49
C ASP A 354 -20.16 26.76 17.41
N PRO A 355 -19.14 27.56 17.02
CA PRO A 355 -18.20 27.16 15.99
C PRO A 355 -17.44 25.88 16.33
N ASN A 356 -17.41 25.48 17.61
CA ASN A 356 -16.76 24.26 18.09
C ASN A 356 -17.68 23.03 18.13
N ARG A 357 -18.87 23.11 17.53
CA ARG A 357 -19.80 22.00 17.42
C ARG A 357 -20.47 21.96 16.05
N ALA A 358 -20.59 20.78 15.49
CA ALA A 358 -21.43 20.48 14.34
C ALA A 358 -22.92 20.39 14.72
N ASP A 359 -23.78 20.63 13.75
CA ASP A 359 -25.19 20.22 13.79
C ASP A 359 -25.33 18.84 13.11
N GLU A 360 -25.27 17.78 13.91
CA GLU A 360 -25.47 16.39 13.48
C GLU A 360 -26.82 16.12 12.78
N SER A 361 -27.80 17.01 12.92
CA SER A 361 -29.12 16.90 12.26
C SER A 361 -29.15 17.53 10.86
N SER A 362 -28.11 18.30 10.51
CA SER A 362 -27.93 18.93 9.19
C SER A 362 -27.28 18.01 8.14
N GLU A 363 -27.04 16.73 8.46
CA GLU A 363 -26.35 15.79 7.59
C GLU A 363 -27.10 15.56 6.26
N GLU A 364 -26.38 15.73 5.15
CA GLU A 364 -26.81 15.40 3.80
C GLU A 364 -25.82 14.41 3.17
N VAL A 365 -26.29 13.19 2.86
CA VAL A 365 -25.47 12.19 2.16
C VAL A 365 -25.27 12.61 0.71
N ILE A 366 -24.01 12.76 0.32
CA ILE A 366 -23.60 13.21 -1.02
C ILE A 366 -23.32 12.02 -1.94
N LEU A 367 -22.55 11.05 -1.46
CA LEU A 367 -22.12 9.87 -2.23
C LEU A 367 -22.05 8.66 -1.32
N THR A 368 -22.37 7.47 -1.82
CA THR A 368 -22.14 6.20 -1.13
C THR A 368 -21.53 5.19 -2.09
N LEU A 369 -20.51 4.47 -1.63
CA LEU A 369 -19.78 3.45 -2.36
C LEU A 369 -19.90 2.14 -1.59
N ASP A 370 -20.42 1.11 -2.24
CA ASP A 370 -20.46 -0.23 -1.66
C ASP A 370 -19.03 -0.75 -1.47
N GLN A 371 -18.69 -1.12 -0.24
CA GLN A 371 -17.40 -1.72 0.10
C GLN A 371 -17.57 -3.23 0.27
N PRO A 372 -16.90 -4.05 -0.55
CA PRO A 372 -17.04 -5.50 -0.49
C PRO A 372 -16.36 -6.13 0.73
N HIS A 373 -15.38 -5.44 1.32
CA HIS A 373 -14.60 -5.90 2.48
C HIS A 373 -14.39 -4.78 3.52
N GLU A 374 -13.87 -5.16 4.68
CA GLU A 374 -13.57 -4.31 5.85
C GLU A 374 -12.23 -3.54 5.77
N ASN A 375 -11.51 -3.67 4.66
CA ASN A 375 -10.21 -3.07 4.41
C ASN A 375 -10.10 -2.52 2.97
N HIS A 376 -9.04 -1.75 2.74
CA HIS A 376 -8.84 -0.85 1.60
C HIS A 376 -10.08 0.01 1.30
N ASN A 377 -10.60 0.65 2.34
CA ASN A 377 -11.78 1.51 2.20
C ASN A 377 -11.39 2.93 1.71
N GLY A 378 -10.12 3.33 1.85
CA GLY A 378 -9.65 4.69 1.59
C GLY A 378 -10.37 5.69 2.48
N GLY A 379 -11.14 6.60 1.87
CA GLY A 379 -12.01 7.54 2.58
C GLY A 379 -11.36 8.90 2.87
N HIS A 380 -10.11 9.14 2.46
CA HIS A 380 -9.53 10.47 2.56
C HIS A 380 -10.25 11.45 1.62
N LEU A 381 -10.54 12.65 2.15
CA LEU A 381 -11.18 13.77 1.45
C LEU A 381 -10.21 14.95 1.41
N GLU A 382 -10.11 15.67 0.30
CA GLU A 382 -9.34 16.93 0.27
C GLU A 382 -9.93 17.88 -0.75
N PHE A 383 -9.85 19.20 -0.52
CA PHE A 383 -10.27 20.18 -1.53
C PHE A 383 -9.08 20.60 -2.39
N GLY A 384 -9.24 20.59 -3.71
CA GLY A 384 -8.20 21.09 -4.62
C GLY A 384 -8.01 22.60 -4.41
N PRO A 385 -6.80 23.09 -4.07
CA PRO A 385 -6.59 24.49 -3.69
C PRO A 385 -6.77 25.46 -4.86
N LEU A 386 -6.67 24.97 -6.10
CA LEU A 386 -6.79 25.78 -7.32
C LEU A 386 -8.17 25.69 -8.00
N ASP A 387 -8.89 24.57 -7.84
CA ASP A 387 -10.19 24.34 -8.49
C ASP A 387 -11.39 24.35 -7.51
N GLY A 388 -11.15 24.24 -6.20
CA GLY A 388 -12.18 24.23 -5.16
C GLY A 388 -13.05 22.98 -5.17
N LEU A 389 -12.63 21.92 -5.88
CA LEU A 389 -13.39 20.68 -6.04
C LEU A 389 -13.04 19.66 -4.95
N LEU A 390 -13.98 18.79 -4.59
CA LEU A 390 -13.76 17.74 -3.61
C LEU A 390 -13.12 16.52 -4.28
N TYR A 391 -11.93 16.16 -3.82
CA TYR A 391 -11.23 14.95 -4.18
C TYR A 391 -11.49 13.86 -3.13
N ILE A 392 -11.67 12.62 -3.57
CA ILE A 392 -12.03 11.47 -2.72
C ILE A 392 -11.13 10.29 -3.06
N GLY A 393 -10.32 9.84 -2.11
CA GLY A 393 -9.52 8.62 -2.22
C GLY A 393 -10.37 7.39 -1.93
N SER A 394 -10.45 6.46 -2.87
CA SER A 394 -11.23 5.22 -2.76
C SER A 394 -10.33 4.01 -3.04
N GLY A 395 -10.15 3.15 -2.03
CA GLY A 395 -9.38 1.92 -2.17
C GLY A 395 -10.09 0.86 -3.02
N ASP A 396 -9.37 -0.21 -3.37
CA ASP A 396 -9.84 -1.29 -4.23
C ASP A 396 -10.89 -2.21 -3.57
N GLY A 397 -11.13 -2.07 -2.26
CA GLY A 397 -12.03 -2.91 -1.50
C GLY A 397 -11.44 -4.26 -1.07
N GLY A 398 -10.14 -4.35 -0.79
CA GLY A 398 -9.64 -5.14 0.34
C GLY A 398 -9.00 -6.50 0.06
N LEU A 399 -9.22 -7.10 -1.11
CA LEU A 399 -8.66 -8.43 -1.41
C LEU A 399 -7.20 -8.33 -1.88
N PRO A 400 -6.28 -9.15 -1.35
CA PRO A 400 -4.92 -9.22 -1.87
C PRO A 400 -4.91 -9.53 -3.35
N ARG A 401 -4.05 -8.82 -4.11
CA ARG A 401 -3.90 -8.93 -5.57
C ARG A 401 -5.06 -8.39 -6.41
N ASP A 402 -6.10 -7.80 -5.80
CA ASP A 402 -7.30 -7.27 -6.50
C ASP A 402 -7.84 -8.22 -7.59
N PRO A 403 -8.37 -9.39 -7.21
CA PRO A 403 -8.83 -10.41 -8.17
C PRO A 403 -10.07 -9.99 -8.99
N GLU A 404 -10.74 -8.90 -8.60
CA GLU A 404 -11.82 -8.28 -9.37
C GLU A 404 -11.32 -7.13 -10.26
N ASN A 405 -10.00 -6.85 -10.24
CA ASN A 405 -9.33 -5.85 -11.06
C ASN A 405 -9.98 -4.46 -10.92
N ARG A 406 -10.46 -4.12 -9.71
CA ARG A 406 -11.19 -2.88 -9.42
C ARG A 406 -10.31 -1.66 -9.66
N GLY A 407 -9.02 -1.72 -9.35
CA GLY A 407 -8.04 -0.67 -9.65
C GLY A 407 -8.08 -0.22 -11.12
N GLN A 408 -8.11 -1.17 -12.05
CA GLN A 408 -8.13 -0.93 -13.50
C GLN A 408 -9.54 -0.82 -14.12
N SER A 409 -10.58 -1.30 -13.43
CA SER A 409 -11.95 -1.27 -13.95
C SER A 409 -12.51 0.15 -13.96
N THR A 410 -13.20 0.51 -15.05
CA THR A 410 -13.56 1.90 -15.40
C THR A 410 -14.99 2.27 -15.03
N ASP A 411 -15.84 1.26 -14.78
CA ASP A 411 -17.26 1.36 -14.40
C ASP A 411 -17.48 1.40 -12.88
N THR A 412 -16.45 1.09 -12.09
CA THR A 412 -16.43 1.18 -10.62
C THR A 412 -15.78 2.46 -10.10
N LEU A 413 -16.15 2.85 -8.88
CA LEU A 413 -15.52 3.95 -8.12
C LEU A 413 -14.40 3.47 -7.19
N LEU A 414 -14.22 2.16 -7.02
CA LEU A 414 -13.18 1.55 -6.17
C LEU A 414 -11.81 1.54 -6.87
N GLY A 415 -10.73 1.73 -6.11
CA GLY A 415 -9.35 1.81 -6.60
C GLY A 415 -9.11 3.06 -7.46
N LYS A 416 -9.64 4.21 -7.01
CA LYS A 416 -9.69 5.49 -7.74
C LYS A 416 -9.37 6.68 -6.83
N LEU A 417 -8.89 7.74 -7.45
CA LEU A 417 -9.06 9.10 -6.95
C LEU A 417 -10.22 9.73 -7.73
N LEU A 418 -11.28 10.09 -7.03
CA LEU A 418 -12.46 10.73 -7.60
C LEU A 418 -12.37 12.25 -7.45
N ARG A 419 -13.08 12.99 -8.31
CA ARG A 419 -13.27 14.44 -8.17
C ARG A 419 -14.70 14.84 -8.52
N ILE A 420 -15.38 15.51 -7.59
CA ILE A 420 -16.77 15.97 -7.74
C ILE A 420 -16.93 17.43 -7.29
N ASP A 421 -17.97 18.09 -7.78
CA ASP A 421 -18.33 19.46 -7.38
C ASP A 421 -19.46 19.41 -6.35
N VAL A 422 -19.16 19.75 -5.10
CA VAL A 422 -20.12 19.75 -3.98
C VAL A 422 -20.59 21.15 -3.58
N GLU A 423 -20.07 22.20 -4.22
CA GLU A 423 -20.33 23.62 -3.87
C GLU A 423 -21.09 24.40 -4.95
N SER A 424 -21.20 23.87 -6.18
CA SER A 424 -21.98 24.42 -7.31
C SER A 424 -23.48 24.62 -7.06
N GLY A 425 -24.04 23.87 -6.09
CA GLY A 425 -25.48 23.83 -5.83
C GLY A 425 -26.25 22.79 -6.67
N GLU A 426 -25.57 22.01 -7.50
CA GLU A 426 -26.14 20.76 -8.03
C GLU A 426 -26.29 19.73 -6.89
N SER A 427 -27.33 18.90 -6.95
CA SER A 427 -27.70 17.95 -5.89
C SER A 427 -27.85 16.53 -6.45
N PRO A 428 -27.23 15.50 -5.82
CA PRO A 428 -26.42 15.59 -4.59
C PRO A 428 -25.03 16.23 -4.80
N TYR A 429 -24.50 16.20 -6.02
CA TYR A 429 -23.25 16.86 -6.44
C TYR A 429 -23.25 17.03 -7.97
N GLY A 430 -22.41 17.93 -8.46
CA GLY A 430 -22.13 18.11 -9.88
C GLY A 430 -20.91 17.32 -10.36
N ILE A 431 -20.87 17.01 -11.67
CA ILE A 431 -19.71 16.43 -12.34
C ILE A 431 -18.92 17.54 -13.03
N PRO A 432 -17.66 17.80 -12.64
CA PRO A 432 -16.83 18.78 -13.33
C PRO A 432 -16.65 18.42 -14.80
N ALA A 433 -17.01 19.33 -15.72
CA ALA A 433 -16.80 19.13 -17.17
C ALA A 433 -15.31 19.04 -17.56
N SER A 434 -14.40 19.35 -16.63
CA SER A 434 -12.95 19.18 -16.74
C SER A 434 -12.46 17.82 -16.24
N ASN A 435 -13.32 16.89 -15.80
CA ASN A 435 -12.93 15.53 -15.47
C ASN A 435 -12.50 14.78 -16.75
N PRO A 436 -11.42 13.97 -16.70
CA PRO A 436 -10.79 13.36 -17.86
C PRO A 436 -11.71 12.44 -18.67
N PHE A 437 -12.69 11.80 -18.01
CA PHE A 437 -13.52 10.75 -18.59
C PHE A 437 -15.00 11.12 -18.76
N VAL A 438 -15.39 12.38 -18.53
CA VAL A 438 -16.81 12.82 -18.54
C VAL A 438 -17.55 12.58 -19.87
N ASN A 439 -16.81 12.49 -20.98
CA ASN A 439 -17.31 12.18 -22.32
C ASN A 439 -16.69 10.88 -22.88
N THR A 440 -16.43 9.88 -22.03
CA THR A 440 -15.83 8.60 -22.43
C THR A 440 -16.75 7.45 -22.06
N ASP A 441 -17.36 6.82 -23.07
CA ASP A 441 -18.27 5.70 -22.89
C ASP A 441 -17.61 4.55 -22.10
N GLY A 442 -18.32 4.01 -21.10
CA GLY A 442 -17.81 2.93 -20.24
C GLY A 442 -16.95 3.38 -19.06
N TYR A 443 -16.75 4.69 -18.86
CA TYR A 443 -16.06 5.25 -17.69
C TYR A 443 -17.04 5.95 -16.75
N ARG A 444 -16.76 5.90 -15.46
CA ARG A 444 -17.40 6.73 -14.44
C ARG A 444 -16.87 8.16 -14.50
N SER A 445 -17.77 9.11 -14.71
CA SER A 445 -17.44 10.52 -14.89
C SER A 445 -16.85 11.17 -13.62
N GLU A 446 -17.01 10.55 -12.46
CA GLU A 446 -16.39 10.93 -11.19
C GLU A 446 -14.87 10.68 -11.15
N ILE A 447 -14.32 9.80 -12.00
CA ILE A 447 -12.92 9.38 -11.94
C ILE A 447 -11.99 10.54 -12.37
N TRP A 448 -11.03 10.86 -11.50
CA TRP A 448 -9.90 11.75 -11.81
C TRP A 448 -8.62 10.97 -12.10
N ALA A 449 -8.34 9.91 -11.33
CA ALA A 449 -7.26 8.96 -11.58
C ALA A 449 -7.64 7.54 -11.11
N MET A 450 -6.92 6.53 -11.59
CA MET A 450 -7.21 5.11 -11.39
C MET A 450 -5.94 4.29 -11.16
N GLY A 451 -6.10 2.98 -10.95
CA GLY A 451 -4.99 2.08 -10.67
C GLY A 451 -4.37 2.30 -9.30
N LEU A 452 -5.21 2.55 -8.28
CA LEU A 452 -4.82 2.68 -6.88
C LEU A 452 -5.32 1.50 -6.05
N ARG A 453 -4.64 1.19 -4.96
CA ARG A 453 -4.94 0.10 -4.03
C ARG A 453 -5.64 0.58 -2.76
N ASN A 454 -5.01 1.47 -1.99
CA ASN A 454 -5.59 2.09 -0.80
C ASN A 454 -4.94 3.47 -0.54
N PRO A 455 -5.46 4.56 -1.15
CA PRO A 455 -4.86 5.89 -1.04
C PRO A 455 -5.14 6.54 0.32
N TRP A 456 -4.41 6.10 1.35
CA TRP A 456 -4.55 6.51 2.75
C TRP A 456 -3.93 7.90 3.03
N GLY A 457 -4.41 8.93 2.36
CA GLY A 457 -4.11 10.32 2.69
C GLY A 457 -3.15 11.04 1.75
N PHE A 458 -3.72 11.54 0.66
CA PHE A 458 -3.07 12.45 -0.29
C PHE A 458 -3.16 13.90 0.17
N ALA A 459 -2.31 14.77 -0.38
CA ALA A 459 -2.39 16.21 -0.15
C ALA A 459 -1.98 17.00 -1.39
N PHE A 460 -2.43 18.25 -1.46
CA PHE A 460 -1.94 19.22 -2.43
C PHE A 460 -0.87 20.11 -1.78
N ASP A 461 0.11 20.55 -2.56
CA ASP A 461 0.82 21.79 -2.26
C ASP A 461 -0.13 22.96 -2.55
N GLU A 462 -0.58 23.66 -1.51
CA GLU A 462 -1.48 24.82 -1.63
C GLU A 462 -0.96 25.92 -2.55
N ARG A 463 0.36 26.04 -2.71
CA ARG A 463 1.00 27.10 -3.51
C ARG A 463 1.07 26.78 -5.00
N SER A 464 1.38 25.53 -5.35
CA SER A 464 1.55 25.10 -6.75
C SER A 464 0.29 24.43 -7.32
N GLY A 465 -0.52 23.80 -6.47
CA GLY A 465 -1.59 22.88 -6.84
C GLY A 465 -1.10 21.48 -7.21
N ASP A 466 0.18 21.15 -7.00
CA ASP A 466 0.73 19.83 -7.24
C ASP A 466 0.16 18.82 -6.23
N LEU A 467 -0.24 17.65 -6.70
CA LEU A 467 -0.87 16.58 -5.92
C LEU A 467 0.13 15.46 -5.61
N TYR A 468 0.21 15.10 -4.33
CA TYR A 468 0.97 13.96 -3.83
C TYR A 468 0.03 12.91 -3.25
N LEU A 469 0.18 11.66 -3.68
CA LEU A 469 -0.79 10.59 -3.47
C LEU A 469 -0.08 9.30 -3.00
N PRO A 470 0.15 9.14 -1.68
CA PRO A 470 0.57 7.87 -1.10
C PRO A 470 -0.47 6.78 -1.41
N ASP A 471 0.00 5.58 -1.70
CA ASP A 471 -0.85 4.42 -1.93
C ASP A 471 -0.27 3.18 -1.22
N THR A 472 -1.07 2.55 -0.36
CA THR A 472 -0.61 1.43 0.46
C THR A 472 -0.51 0.15 -0.36
N GLY A 473 0.69 -0.42 -0.39
CA GLY A 473 1.08 -1.62 -1.14
C GLY A 473 0.50 -2.93 -0.62
N ASN A 474 0.85 -4.02 -1.30
CA ASN A 474 0.28 -5.35 -1.03
C ASN A 474 1.26 -6.26 -0.28
N PHE A 475 2.41 -6.56 -0.88
CA PHE A 475 3.41 -7.52 -0.38
C PHE A 475 4.85 -7.14 -0.67
N LYS A 476 5.12 -6.21 -1.59
CA LYS A 476 6.46 -5.88 -2.07
C LYS A 476 6.82 -4.40 -1.92
N ARG A 477 5.90 -3.46 -2.19
CA ARG A 477 6.23 -2.02 -2.27
C ARG A 477 5.13 -1.11 -1.74
N GLU A 478 5.53 -0.16 -0.92
CA GLU A 478 4.75 1.05 -0.60
C GLU A 478 5.17 2.20 -1.51
N GLU A 479 4.24 3.08 -1.92
CA GLU A 479 4.54 4.10 -2.93
C GLU A 479 3.93 5.49 -2.69
N VAL A 480 4.54 6.50 -3.32
CA VAL A 480 4.00 7.85 -3.45
C VAL A 480 3.88 8.21 -4.92
N ASN A 481 2.64 8.38 -5.37
CA ASN A 481 2.30 8.90 -6.67
C ASN A 481 2.30 10.44 -6.68
N TYR A 482 2.46 11.01 -7.87
CA TYR A 482 2.51 12.47 -8.07
C TYR A 482 1.77 12.87 -9.33
N GLN A 483 1.06 13.99 -9.25
CA GLN A 483 0.44 14.63 -10.39
C GLN A 483 0.66 16.15 -10.33
N PRO A 484 1.32 16.76 -11.34
CA PRO A 484 1.53 18.19 -11.36
C PRO A 484 0.21 18.95 -11.60
N ALA A 485 0.09 20.16 -11.06
CA ALA A 485 -1.10 21.01 -11.10
C ALA A 485 -1.66 21.23 -12.52
N GLY A 486 -0.77 21.33 -13.51
CA GLY A 486 -1.14 21.49 -14.93
C GLY A 486 -1.68 20.21 -15.60
N SER A 487 -1.80 19.10 -14.88
CA SER A 487 -2.33 17.85 -15.40
C SER A 487 -3.85 17.89 -15.60
N ARG A 488 -4.34 17.24 -16.65
CA ARG A 488 -5.77 17.10 -16.96
C ARG A 488 -6.44 15.91 -16.27
N GLY A 489 -5.77 15.29 -15.30
CA GLY A 489 -6.17 13.99 -14.75
C GLY A 489 -5.94 12.86 -15.74
N GLY A 490 -6.62 11.73 -15.52
CA GLY A 490 -6.57 10.54 -16.37
C GLY A 490 -5.35 9.66 -16.12
N ARG A 491 -4.66 9.86 -14.99
CA ARG A 491 -3.53 9.02 -14.58
C ARG A 491 -4.00 7.63 -14.19
N ASN A 492 -3.24 6.62 -14.60
CA ASN A 492 -3.38 5.24 -14.15
C ASN A 492 -2.08 4.86 -13.45
N TYR A 493 -2.11 4.69 -12.12
CA TYR A 493 -0.91 4.39 -11.31
C TYR A 493 -0.55 2.90 -11.30
N GLY A 494 -1.40 2.06 -11.89
CA GLY A 494 -1.02 0.74 -12.35
C GLY A 494 -1.46 -0.42 -11.47
N TRP A 495 -1.96 -0.23 -10.24
CA TRP A 495 -2.47 -1.35 -9.44
C TRP A 495 -3.66 -2.06 -10.14
N PRO A 496 -3.71 -3.42 -10.23
CA PRO A 496 -2.76 -4.42 -9.71
C PRO A 496 -1.73 -4.95 -10.73
N VAL A 497 -1.48 -4.26 -11.84
CA VAL A 497 -0.41 -4.58 -12.82
C VAL A 497 0.98 -4.19 -12.28
N MET A 498 1.04 -3.08 -11.54
CA MET A 498 2.23 -2.58 -10.86
C MET A 498 1.99 -2.55 -9.35
N GLU A 499 3.06 -2.69 -8.58
CA GLU A 499 3.09 -2.43 -7.14
C GLU A 499 4.39 -1.66 -6.86
N GLY A 500 4.33 -0.35 -6.62
CA GLY A 500 5.53 0.47 -6.67
C GLY A 500 6.10 0.57 -8.09
N SER A 501 7.43 0.67 -8.17
CA SER A 501 8.17 0.70 -9.44
C SER A 501 8.32 -0.67 -10.13
N ILE A 502 7.72 -1.74 -9.60
CA ILE A 502 7.90 -3.12 -10.10
C ILE A 502 6.62 -3.73 -10.66
N CYS A 503 6.77 -4.61 -11.65
CA CYS A 503 5.69 -5.46 -12.13
C CYS A 503 5.15 -6.31 -10.97
N PHE A 504 3.83 -6.25 -10.76
CA PHE A 504 3.16 -7.19 -9.88
C PHE A 504 2.84 -8.47 -10.67
N GLU A 505 3.40 -9.60 -10.26
CA GLU A 505 3.25 -10.86 -10.98
C GLU A 505 1.80 -11.37 -10.85
N HIS A 506 1.10 -11.33 -11.99
CA HIS A 506 -0.27 -11.81 -12.13
C HIS A 506 -0.44 -12.55 -13.46
N ASP A 507 -0.83 -13.83 -13.42
CA ASP A 507 -0.97 -14.70 -14.61
C ASP A 507 -2.04 -14.22 -15.62
N ILE A 508 -2.85 -13.23 -15.27
CA ILE A 508 -4.00 -12.76 -16.07
C ILE A 508 -3.66 -11.49 -16.88
N LEU A 509 -2.63 -10.73 -16.51
CA LEU A 509 -2.27 -9.47 -17.18
C LEU A 509 -0.77 -9.45 -17.52
N ALA A 510 -0.45 -9.40 -18.81
CA ALA A 510 0.93 -9.21 -19.25
C ALA A 510 1.45 -7.85 -18.74
N CYS A 511 2.50 -7.86 -17.90
CA CYS A 511 3.03 -6.62 -17.35
C CYS A 511 3.53 -5.70 -18.48
N SER A 512 2.81 -4.60 -18.68
CA SER A 512 3.16 -3.55 -19.61
C SER A 512 2.99 -2.22 -18.90
N ALA A 513 4.10 -1.54 -18.63
CA ALA A 513 4.09 -0.17 -18.12
C ALA A 513 3.58 0.85 -19.16
N GLN A 514 3.21 0.43 -20.37
CA GLN A 514 2.75 1.32 -21.43
C GLN A 514 1.38 1.92 -21.07
N GLY A 515 1.37 3.24 -20.80
CA GLY A 515 0.17 3.96 -20.39
C GLY A 515 -0.02 4.04 -18.87
N LEU A 516 0.83 3.36 -18.09
CA LEU A 516 0.87 3.48 -16.64
C LEU A 516 1.77 4.66 -16.22
N THR A 517 1.50 5.23 -15.06
CA THR A 517 2.31 6.28 -14.42
C THR A 517 2.98 5.67 -13.20
N LEU A 518 4.32 5.59 -13.22
CA LEU A 518 5.09 5.09 -12.09
C LEU A 518 5.09 6.10 -10.92
N PRO A 519 5.22 5.63 -9.67
CA PRO A 519 5.38 6.50 -8.52
C PRO A 519 6.70 7.30 -8.56
N VAL A 520 6.76 8.36 -7.76
CA VAL A 520 7.94 9.23 -7.63
C VAL A 520 8.87 8.83 -6.49
N ALA A 521 8.36 8.04 -5.54
CA ALA A 521 9.14 7.32 -4.55
C ALA A 521 8.44 6.00 -4.23
N ASP A 522 9.21 4.93 -4.02
CA ASP A 522 8.71 3.67 -3.45
C ASP A 522 9.71 3.12 -2.42
N TYR A 523 9.26 2.21 -1.57
CA TYR A 523 10.12 1.48 -0.63
C TYR A 523 9.60 0.06 -0.39
N ASP A 524 10.50 -0.86 -0.02
CA ASP A 524 10.17 -2.27 0.23
C ASP A 524 9.80 -2.56 1.70
N GLN A 525 9.39 -3.80 1.98
CA GLN A 525 8.98 -4.22 3.32
C GLN A 525 10.10 -4.24 4.38
N THR A 526 11.36 -3.98 4.03
CA THR A 526 12.44 -3.75 5.02
C THR A 526 12.41 -2.31 5.55
N HIS A 527 11.81 -1.40 4.77
CA HIS A 527 11.70 0.02 5.05
C HIS A 527 10.40 0.40 5.78
N GLY A 528 9.33 -0.37 5.63
CA GLY A 528 8.04 -0.18 6.30
C GLY A 528 7.07 -1.33 6.02
N CYS A 529 5.77 -1.12 6.26
CA CYS A 529 4.71 -2.10 5.95
C CYS A 529 3.44 -1.50 5.33
N ALA A 530 3.24 -0.19 5.49
CA ALA A 530 2.06 0.51 5.01
C ALA A 530 2.35 2.02 5.06
N ILE A 531 2.51 2.66 3.90
CA ILE A 531 2.65 4.11 3.83
C ILE A 531 1.32 4.77 4.20
N VAL A 532 1.39 5.85 4.98
CA VAL A 532 0.23 6.57 5.48
C VAL A 532 0.44 8.09 5.43
N GLY A 533 -0.56 8.74 4.85
CA GLY A 533 -0.73 10.18 4.83
C GLY A 533 0.37 10.95 4.09
N GLY A 534 0.12 12.24 3.98
CA GLY A 534 1.19 13.20 3.88
C GLY A 534 0.68 14.62 3.97
N ALA A 535 1.62 15.54 4.12
CA ALA A 535 1.37 16.97 4.06
C ALA A 535 2.59 17.65 3.43
N VAL A 536 2.36 18.66 2.58
CA VAL A 536 3.44 19.50 2.07
C VAL A 536 3.80 20.51 3.14
N TYR A 537 5.05 20.55 3.57
CA TYR A 537 5.48 21.50 4.59
C TYR A 537 5.54 22.93 4.01
N THR A 538 4.61 23.78 4.44
CA THR A 538 4.51 25.19 4.05
C THR A 538 4.92 26.15 5.16
N GLY A 539 5.24 25.63 6.35
CA GLY A 539 5.57 26.40 7.54
C GLY A 539 6.85 27.23 7.45
N VAL A 540 6.95 28.21 8.36
CA VAL A 540 8.06 29.19 8.38
C VAL A 540 9.22 28.81 9.30
N ALA A 541 9.09 27.75 10.10
CA ALA A 541 10.10 27.36 11.07
C ALA A 541 11.31 26.66 10.42
N TYR A 542 11.07 25.76 9.46
CA TYR A 542 12.08 24.88 8.87
C TYR A 542 12.21 25.17 7.36
N ALA A 543 12.99 26.19 7.01
CA ALA A 543 13.09 26.69 5.64
C ALA A 543 13.67 25.66 4.63
N ASP A 544 14.39 24.65 5.12
CA ASP A 544 14.92 23.53 4.33
C ASP A 544 13.90 22.43 4.04
N LEU A 545 12.77 22.40 4.77
CA LEU A 545 11.62 21.54 4.48
C LEU A 545 10.58 22.20 3.56
N LEU A 546 10.73 23.49 3.20
CA LEU A 546 9.71 24.23 2.47
C LEU A 546 9.41 23.62 1.09
N GLY A 547 8.20 23.08 0.93
CA GLY A 547 7.76 22.38 -0.28
C GLY A 547 8.12 20.89 -0.32
N GLU A 548 8.70 20.32 0.74
CA GLU A 548 8.83 18.86 0.87
C GLU A 548 7.48 18.24 1.24
N PHE A 549 7.11 17.16 0.56
CA PHE A 549 5.97 16.32 0.92
C PHE A 549 6.41 15.33 1.99
N ILE A 550 5.86 15.48 3.21
CA ILE A 550 6.22 14.68 4.37
C ILE A 550 5.24 13.53 4.53
N VAL A 551 5.75 12.30 4.63
CA VAL A 551 4.98 11.04 4.70
C VAL A 551 5.43 10.21 5.91
N ALA A 552 4.60 9.27 6.35
CA ALA A 552 4.97 8.31 7.39
C ALA A 552 4.68 6.85 7.01
N ASP A 553 5.24 5.91 7.76
CA ASP A 553 4.92 4.48 7.70
C ASP A 553 4.21 4.03 8.98
N TYR A 554 3.11 3.28 8.82
CA TYR A 554 2.27 2.85 9.93
C TYR A 554 2.98 1.89 10.90
N CYS A 555 3.67 0.86 10.43
CA CYS A 555 4.28 -0.13 11.34
C CYS A 555 5.49 0.44 12.10
N THR A 556 6.34 1.20 11.42
CA THR A 556 7.65 1.60 11.94
C THR A 556 7.67 3.00 12.54
N GLY A 557 6.65 3.83 12.24
CA GLY A 557 6.65 5.24 12.58
C GLY A 557 7.85 5.98 12.02
N ARG A 558 8.43 5.53 10.89
CA ARG A 558 9.45 6.26 10.15
C ARG A 558 8.77 7.39 9.38
N ILE A 559 9.47 8.52 9.24
CA ILE A 559 8.96 9.72 8.58
C ILE A 559 9.99 10.17 7.55
N TRP A 560 9.54 10.45 6.33
CA TRP A 560 10.37 10.89 5.21
C TRP A 560 9.84 12.18 4.59
N GLY A 561 10.75 12.99 4.06
CA GLY A 561 10.48 14.12 3.19
C GLY A 561 10.79 13.74 1.75
N ILE A 562 9.87 14.07 0.84
CA ILE A 562 9.96 13.80 -0.59
C ILE A 562 9.99 15.13 -1.32
N SER A 563 10.98 15.34 -2.18
CA SER A 563 11.18 16.60 -2.89
C SER A 563 11.73 16.42 -4.29
N GLN A 564 11.37 17.37 -5.18
CA GLN A 564 11.94 17.44 -6.52
C GLN A 564 13.38 17.98 -6.46
N LEU A 565 14.28 17.30 -7.14
CA LEU A 565 15.65 17.75 -7.39
C LEU A 565 15.72 18.41 -8.76
N GLU A 566 15.91 19.73 -8.80
CA GLU A 566 16.35 20.41 -10.02
C GLU A 566 17.75 19.91 -10.42
N ARG A 567 17.82 19.11 -11.48
CA ARG A 567 19.10 18.73 -12.08
C ARG A 567 19.66 19.90 -12.90
N VAL A 568 20.66 20.58 -12.35
CA VAL A 568 21.47 21.56 -13.07
C VAL A 568 22.04 20.90 -14.34
N GLY A 569 21.57 21.34 -15.52
CA GLY A 569 22.00 20.83 -16.82
C GLY A 569 21.24 19.62 -17.37
N ALA A 570 20.16 19.14 -16.73
CA ALA A 570 19.29 18.16 -17.36
C ALA A 570 18.45 18.77 -18.50
N PRO A 571 18.02 17.97 -19.50
CA PRO A 571 17.01 18.40 -20.46
C PRO A 571 15.72 18.83 -19.76
N ALA A 572 15.09 19.90 -20.26
CA ALA A 572 13.81 20.37 -19.73
C ALA A 572 12.77 19.23 -19.77
N GLY A 573 12.17 18.93 -18.61
CA GLY A 573 11.17 17.86 -18.43
C GLY A 573 11.66 16.60 -17.72
N GLN A 574 12.95 16.47 -17.37
CA GLN A 574 13.44 15.33 -16.59
C GLN A 574 13.61 15.68 -15.10
N ILE A 575 12.48 15.71 -14.38
CA ILE A 575 12.45 15.85 -12.91
C ILE A 575 13.01 14.57 -12.29
N SER A 576 13.93 14.70 -11.33
CA SER A 576 14.34 13.60 -10.46
C SER A 576 13.89 13.86 -9.02
N TRP A 577 13.69 12.82 -8.25
CA TRP A 577 13.12 12.89 -6.91
C TRP A 577 14.13 12.48 -5.84
N ARG A 578 13.98 13.06 -4.65
CA ARG A 578 14.67 12.67 -3.42
C ARG A 578 13.62 12.18 -2.43
N SER A 579 13.93 11.08 -1.73
CA SER A 579 13.30 10.73 -0.45
C SER A 579 14.39 10.71 0.62
N ALA A 580 14.15 11.37 1.75
CA ALA A 580 15.10 11.47 2.85
C ALA A 580 14.39 11.25 4.20
N ARG A 581 14.95 10.42 5.09
CA ARG A 581 14.36 10.16 6.41
C ARG A 581 14.55 11.37 7.33
N LEU A 582 13.45 12.02 7.69
CA LEU A 582 13.42 13.24 8.51
C LEU A 582 13.36 12.97 10.00
N ALA A 583 12.61 11.94 10.40
CA ALA A 583 12.33 11.64 11.81
C ALA A 583 11.92 10.16 12.03
N SER A 584 11.54 9.85 13.27
CA SER A 584 10.78 8.65 13.61
C SER A 584 9.96 8.92 14.88
N ALA A 585 8.68 8.51 14.91
CA ALA A 585 7.82 8.60 16.08
C ALA A 585 8.11 7.53 17.14
N GLY A 586 8.76 6.42 16.77
CA GLY A 586 9.03 5.30 17.68
C GLY A 586 7.79 4.48 18.07
N MET A 587 6.66 4.73 17.42
CA MET A 587 5.38 4.05 17.56
C MET A 587 4.60 4.14 16.23
N PRO A 588 3.52 3.36 16.06
CA PRO A 588 2.69 3.45 14.86
C PRO A 588 2.13 4.85 14.64
N VAL A 589 2.30 5.37 13.43
CA VAL A 589 1.71 6.64 12.96
C VAL A 589 0.51 6.29 12.10
N SER A 590 -0.65 6.89 12.34
CA SER A 590 -1.91 6.59 11.63
C SER A 590 -2.31 7.64 10.60
N SER A 591 -1.79 8.87 10.72
CA SER A 591 -1.97 9.93 9.72
C SER A 591 -0.90 11.00 9.79
N VAL A 592 -0.77 11.75 8.70
CA VAL A 592 -0.03 13.01 8.59
C VAL A 592 -1.00 14.11 8.15
N GLY A 593 -0.79 15.35 8.58
CA GLY A 593 -1.56 16.54 8.17
C GLY A 593 -0.87 17.83 8.64
N SER A 594 -1.53 18.98 8.51
CA SER A 594 -0.99 20.30 8.88
C SER A 594 -1.89 21.12 9.81
N ASP A 595 -1.36 22.22 10.36
CA ASP A 595 -2.11 23.37 10.87
C ASP A 595 -2.19 24.52 9.84
N GLU A 596 -2.90 25.61 10.18
CA GLU A 596 -3.12 26.78 9.30
C GLU A 596 -1.81 27.54 9.00
N GLU A 597 -0.80 27.35 9.85
CA GLU A 597 0.54 27.93 9.73
C GLU A 597 1.50 27.05 8.91
N GLY A 598 1.07 25.89 8.42
CA GLY A 598 1.86 24.98 7.59
C GLY A 598 2.83 24.06 8.35
N ASN A 599 2.70 23.96 9.68
CA ASN A 599 3.45 23.00 10.48
C ASN A 599 2.84 21.61 10.32
N VAL A 600 3.67 20.57 10.25
CA VAL A 600 3.22 19.19 10.01
C VAL A 600 3.00 18.44 11.33
N TYR A 601 1.86 17.77 11.43
CA TYR A 601 1.40 16.98 12.56
C TYR A 601 1.22 15.51 12.19
N PHE A 602 1.32 14.66 13.20
CA PHE A 602 1.16 13.22 13.09
C PHE A 602 0.17 12.73 14.15
N THR A 603 -0.72 11.81 13.78
CA THR A 603 -1.47 11.02 14.77
C THR A 603 -0.80 9.66 14.95
N GLY A 604 -0.85 9.11 16.16
CA GLY A 604 -0.23 7.82 16.43
C GLY A 604 -0.89 7.02 17.56
N HIS A 605 -0.60 5.72 17.58
CA HIS A 605 -1.17 4.75 18.52
C HIS A 605 -0.14 4.36 19.59
N ALA A 606 -0.28 4.91 20.81
CA ALA A 606 0.41 4.40 21.99
C ALA A 606 -0.47 3.38 22.73
N PRO A 607 0.10 2.50 23.59
CA PRO A 607 -0.63 1.37 24.18
C PRO A 607 -1.94 1.72 24.91
N ASP A 608 -1.97 2.87 25.58
CA ASP A 608 -3.09 3.30 26.42
C ASP A 608 -3.86 4.53 25.86
N SER A 609 -3.39 5.15 24.76
CA SER A 609 -4.02 6.37 24.20
C SER A 609 -3.52 6.69 22.78
N GLY A 610 -4.41 7.29 21.97
CA GLY A 610 -4.00 8.00 20.77
C GLY A 610 -3.30 9.32 21.12
N ILE A 611 -2.26 9.66 20.35
CA ILE A 611 -1.40 10.83 20.57
C ILE A 611 -1.37 11.69 19.31
N LEU A 612 -1.37 13.01 19.50
CA LEU A 612 -1.06 14.01 18.47
C LEU A 612 0.37 14.52 18.68
N PHE A 613 1.17 14.51 17.62
CA PHE A 613 2.52 15.05 17.58
C PHE A 613 2.66 16.17 16.54
N ILE A 614 3.68 17.00 16.69
CA ILE A 614 4.16 17.98 15.70
C ILE A 614 5.60 17.64 15.31
N LEU A 615 6.00 17.93 14.06
CA LEU A 615 7.39 17.87 13.62
C LEU A 615 8.22 18.97 14.31
N SER A 616 9.38 18.60 14.84
CA SER A 616 10.26 19.51 15.61
C SER A 616 11.73 19.27 15.32
N GLU A 617 12.57 20.32 15.40
CA GLU A 617 14.04 20.15 15.42
C GLU A 617 14.52 19.35 16.65
N ARG A 618 15.71 18.74 16.55
CA ARG A 618 16.30 17.80 17.53
C ARG A 618 17.25 18.38 18.59
#